data_AF-A0A0D0A4G7-F1
#
_entry.id   AF-A0A0D0A4G7-F1
#
_cell.length_a   1.000
_cell.length_b   1.000
_cell.length_c   1.000
_cell.angle_alpha   90.00
_cell.angle_beta   90.00
_cell.angle_gamma   90.00
#
_symmetry.space_group_name_H-M   'P 1'
#
loop_
_entity.id
_entity.type
_entity.pdbx_description
1 polymer ?
#
loop_
_entity_poly.entity_id
_entity_poly.type
_entity_poly.pdbx_seq_one_letter_code
_entity_poly.pdbx_strand_id
1 'polypeptide(L)'
;YLSSDDRELWSGLPQAKLSDYDAFIREVREMYPGWEGDRRYMVADLQAVAAKYSKMPMTWRDKLSEYVRAFRKIMQALMNKGTVGSTERDRIFWKVFLAKSNSKHAHAC
;
A
#
# COMPACT_ATOMS: atom_id res chain seq x y z
N TYR A 1 -18.50 4.57 -14.69
CA TYR A 1 -19.00 3.89 -15.90
C TYR A 1 -17.82 3.59 -16.82
N LEU A 2 -17.93 2.54 -17.64
CA LEU A 2 -16.91 2.15 -18.62
C LEU A 2 -16.89 3.16 -19.78
N SER A 3 -15.72 3.43 -20.38
CA SER A 3 -15.62 4.28 -21.56
C SER A 3 -16.21 3.60 -22.80
N SER A 4 -16.51 4.37 -23.85
CA SER A 4 -17.01 3.80 -25.11
C SER A 4 -15.98 2.85 -25.74
N ASP A 5 -14.71 3.24 -25.69
CA ASP A 5 -13.59 2.49 -26.26
C ASP A 5 -13.37 1.17 -25.49
N ASP A 6 -13.42 1.21 -24.15
CA ASP A 6 -13.33 -0.01 -23.33
C ASP A 6 -14.53 -0.94 -23.57
N ARG A 7 -15.74 -0.38 -23.78
CA ARG A 7 -16.93 -1.19 -24.07
C ARG A 7 -16.78 -1.93 -25.40
N GLU A 8 -16.31 -1.24 -26.44
CA GLU A 8 -16.06 -1.85 -27.74
C GLU A 8 -14.99 -2.94 -27.64
N LEU A 9 -13.87 -2.63 -26.97
CA LEU A 9 -12.79 -3.58 -26.71
C LEU A 9 -13.27 -4.84 -25.98
N TRP A 10 -14.03 -4.68 -24.89
CA TRP A 10 -14.51 -5.81 -24.09
C TRP A 10 -15.55 -6.64 -24.85
N SER A 11 -16.36 -6.01 -25.70
CA SER A 11 -17.34 -6.71 -26.53
C SER A 11 -16.72 -7.55 -27.65
N GLY A 12 -15.49 -7.22 -28.05
CA GLY A 12 -14.71 -7.97 -29.04
C GLY A 12 -14.05 -9.25 -28.49
N LEU A 13 -14.02 -9.41 -27.16
CA LEU A 13 -13.37 -10.56 -26.53
C LEU A 13 -14.08 -11.88 -26.88
N PRO A 14 -13.31 -12.95 -27.19
CA PRO A 14 -13.85 -14.28 -27.38
C PRO A 14 -14.77 -14.73 -26.23
N GLN A 15 -14.36 -14.47 -24.98
CA GLN A 15 -15.13 -14.87 -23.80
C GLN A 15 -16.38 -14.01 -23.58
N ALA A 16 -16.47 -12.81 -24.18
CA ALA A 16 -17.67 -11.96 -24.08
C ALA A 16 -18.88 -12.56 -24.80
N LYS A 17 -18.65 -13.47 -25.76
CA LYS A 17 -19.69 -14.17 -26.51
C LYS A 17 -20.11 -15.49 -25.84
N LEU A 18 -19.37 -15.92 -24.82
CA LEU A 18 -19.61 -17.14 -24.08
C LEU A 18 -20.35 -16.82 -22.78
N SER A 19 -21.06 -17.80 -22.23
CA SER A 19 -21.80 -17.66 -20.98
C SER A 19 -20.93 -17.87 -19.73
N ASP A 20 -19.60 -17.75 -19.87
CA ASP A 20 -18.63 -17.95 -18.79
C ASP A 20 -18.08 -16.58 -18.33
N TYR A 21 -18.68 -16.07 -17.26
CA TYR A 21 -18.32 -14.79 -16.68
C TYR A 21 -16.90 -14.80 -16.08
N ASP A 22 -16.47 -15.91 -15.47
CA ASP A 22 -15.15 -16.00 -14.84
C ASP A 22 -14.04 -16.02 -15.88
N ALA A 23 -14.26 -16.73 -17.00
CA ALA A 23 -13.36 -16.71 -18.14
C ALA A 23 -13.27 -15.31 -18.77
N PHE A 24 -14.40 -14.61 -18.91
CA PHE A 24 -14.43 -13.22 -19.39
C PHE A 24 -13.65 -12.28 -18.46
N ILE A 25 -13.88 -12.35 -17.14
CA ILE A 25 -13.16 -11.50 -16.18
C ILE A 25 -11.66 -11.79 -16.17
N ARG A 26 -11.25 -13.04 -16.33
CA ARG A 26 -9.83 -13.39 -16.46
C ARG A 26 -9.21 -12.75 -17.71
N GLU A 27 -9.86 -12.87 -18.86
CA GLU A 27 -9.37 -12.28 -20.11
C GLU A 27 -9.32 -10.73 -20.01
N VAL A 28 -10.33 -10.10 -19.40
CA VAL A 28 -10.29 -8.66 -19.11
C VAL A 28 -9.12 -8.29 -18.21
N ARG A 29 -8.85 -9.07 -17.15
CA ARG A 29 -7.71 -8.84 -16.24
C ARG A 29 -6.36 -8.94 -16.95
N GLU A 30 -6.22 -9.84 -17.91
CA GLU A 30 -5.01 -9.99 -18.73
C GLU A 30 -4.75 -8.76 -19.61
N MET A 31 -5.80 -8.10 -20.13
CA MET A 31 -5.67 -6.86 -20.91
C MET A 31 -5.14 -5.67 -20.10
N TYR A 32 -5.33 -5.66 -18.78
CA TYR A 32 -4.93 -4.56 -17.90
C TYR A 32 -3.89 -5.04 -16.87
N PRO A 33 -2.61 -5.21 -17.28
CA PRO A 33 -1.54 -5.53 -16.36
C PRO A 33 -1.43 -4.44 -15.27
N GLY A 34 -1.50 -4.86 -14.01
CA GLY A 34 -1.56 -3.97 -12.84
C GLY A 34 -2.93 -3.90 -12.15
N TRP A 35 -3.96 -4.59 -12.66
CA TRP A 35 -5.29 -4.69 -12.04
C TRP A 35 -5.24 -5.24 -10.59
N GLU A 36 -4.30 -6.14 -10.30
CA GLU A 36 -4.07 -6.72 -8.96
C GLU A 36 -3.67 -5.66 -7.91
N GLY A 37 -3.36 -4.43 -8.34
CA GLY A 37 -2.91 -3.39 -7.44
C GLY A 37 -1.47 -3.64 -6.99
N ASP A 38 -0.68 -4.36 -7.78
CA ASP A 38 0.73 -4.60 -7.51
C ASP A 38 1.57 -3.30 -7.55
N ARG A 39 0.98 -2.18 -7.97
CA ARG A 39 1.53 -0.83 -7.84
C ARG A 39 0.92 0.01 -6.70
N ARG A 40 0.00 -0.52 -5.88
CA ARG A 40 -0.73 0.29 -4.87
C ARG A 40 0.16 0.88 -3.79
N TYR A 41 1.27 0.22 -3.47
CA TYR A 41 2.13 0.59 -2.36
C TYR A 41 3.59 0.40 -2.74
N MET A 42 4.39 1.43 -2.48
CA MET A 42 5.84 1.49 -2.62
C MET A 42 6.51 1.69 -1.25
N VAL A 43 7.82 1.44 -1.17
CA VAL A 43 8.61 1.73 0.04
C VAL A 43 8.52 3.22 0.43
N ALA A 44 8.37 4.12 -0.55
CA ALA A 44 8.16 5.54 -0.32
C ALA A 44 6.88 5.85 0.48
N ASP A 45 5.78 5.13 0.23
CA ASP A 45 4.53 5.31 0.98
C ASP A 45 4.71 4.93 2.45
N LEU A 46 5.50 3.88 2.70
CA LEU A 46 5.84 3.45 4.05
C LEU A 46 6.67 4.51 4.79
N GLN A 47 7.67 5.07 4.12
CA GLN A 47 8.51 6.15 4.66
C GLN A 47 7.69 7.41 4.93
N ALA A 48 6.73 7.74 4.07
CA ALA A 48 5.82 8.87 4.25
C ALA A 48 4.92 8.69 5.48
N VAL A 49 4.37 7.49 5.70
CA VAL A 49 3.63 7.18 6.92
C VAL A 49 4.52 7.32 8.15
N ALA A 50 5.72 6.73 8.15
CA ALA A 50 6.66 6.85 9.26
C ALA A 50 7.01 8.33 9.57
N ALA A 51 7.30 9.13 8.54
CA ALA A 51 7.63 10.55 8.68
C ALA A 51 6.46 11.40 9.18
N LYS A 52 5.22 11.09 8.76
CA LYS A 52 4.01 11.79 9.24
C LYS A 52 3.86 11.61 10.76
N TYR A 53 3.97 10.37 11.23
CA TYR A 53 3.77 10.06 12.64
C TYR A 53 4.99 10.37 13.52
N SER A 54 6.20 10.47 12.96
CA SER A 54 7.38 10.91 13.72
C SER A 54 7.27 12.37 14.18
N LYS A 55 6.60 13.23 13.41
CA LYS A 55 6.38 14.65 13.71
C LYS A 55 5.20 14.94 14.66
N MET A 56 4.25 14.01 14.79
CA MET A 56 3.08 14.21 15.64
C MET A 56 3.36 13.85 17.10
N PRO A 57 2.95 14.64 18.10
CA PRO A 57 2.99 14.20 19.49
C PRO A 57 2.08 12.98 19.66
N MET A 58 2.68 11.81 19.85
CA MET A 58 1.99 10.51 19.93
C MET A 58 1.43 10.31 21.36
N THR A 59 0.80 11.35 21.90
CA THR A 59 0.31 11.41 23.28
C THR A 59 -1.03 10.71 23.44
N TRP A 60 -1.74 10.45 22.34
CA TRP A 60 -3.05 9.80 22.33
C TRP A 60 -2.92 8.36 21.80
N ARG A 61 -3.42 7.40 22.57
CA ARG A 61 -3.47 5.95 22.23
C ARG A 61 -4.05 5.71 20.83
N ASP A 62 -5.00 6.54 20.42
CA ASP A 62 -5.66 6.45 19.12
C ASP A 62 -4.71 6.70 17.95
N LYS A 63 -3.78 7.66 18.08
CA LYS A 63 -2.79 7.99 17.04
C LYS A 63 -1.74 6.90 16.85
N LEU A 64 -1.40 6.18 17.92
CA LEU A 64 -0.57 4.98 17.82
C LEU A 64 -1.32 3.87 17.06
N SER A 65 -2.59 3.66 17.36
CA SER A 65 -3.38 2.63 16.67
C SER A 65 -3.60 2.96 15.19
N GLU A 66 -3.76 4.25 14.86
CA GLU A 66 -3.89 4.76 13.48
C GLU A 66 -2.60 4.51 12.69
N TYR A 67 -1.45 4.84 13.29
CA TYR A 67 -0.13 4.55 12.73
C TYR A 67 0.06 3.06 12.47
N VAL A 68 -0.18 2.21 13.47
CA VAL A 68 0.05 0.76 13.37
C VAL A 68 -0.80 0.16 12.24
N ARG A 69 -2.09 0.54 12.12
CA ARG A 69 -2.97 0.05 11.06
C ARG A 69 -2.50 0.52 9.67
N ALA A 70 -2.16 1.80 9.53
CA ALA A 70 -1.69 2.37 8.26
C ALA A 70 -0.37 1.72 7.82
N PHE A 71 0.59 1.58 8.74
CA PHE A 71 1.88 0.96 8.51
C PHE A 71 1.73 -0.52 8.11
N ARG A 72 0.92 -1.28 8.86
CA ARG A 72 0.71 -2.72 8.62
C ARG A 72 0.10 -2.99 7.25
N LYS A 73 -0.87 -2.17 6.81
CA LYS A 73 -1.52 -2.33 5.50
C LYS A 73 -0.52 -2.22 4.34
N ILE A 74 0.35 -1.21 4.39
CA ILE A 74 1.37 -0.96 3.36
C ILE A 74 2.46 -2.03 3.44
N MET A 75 2.95 -2.34 4.64
CA MET A 75 3.98 -3.37 4.85
C MET A 75 3.55 -4.73 4.34
N GLN A 76 2.34 -5.17 4.67
CA GLN A 76 1.88 -6.50 4.29
C GLN A 76 1.81 -6.64 2.76
N ALA A 77 1.38 -5.58 2.06
CA ALA A 77 1.41 -5.56 0.61
C ALA A 77 2.84 -5.63 0.04
N LEU A 78 3.81 -4.96 0.65
CA LEU A 78 5.21 -4.98 0.21
C LEU A 78 5.94 -6.30 0.53
N MET A 79 5.61 -6.92 1.67
CA MET A 79 6.15 -8.22 2.07
C MET A 79 5.62 -9.34 1.17
N ASN A 80 4.33 -9.30 0.81
CA ASN A 80 3.73 -10.27 -0.11
C ASN A 80 4.39 -10.25 -1.50
N LYS A 81 4.99 -9.11 -1.89
CA LYS A 81 5.74 -8.94 -3.14
C LYS A 81 7.23 -9.29 -3.02
N GLY A 82 7.71 -9.62 -1.83
CA GLY A 82 9.14 -9.83 -1.56
C GLY A 82 9.99 -8.55 -1.64
N THR A 83 9.39 -7.37 -1.73
CA THR A 83 10.12 -6.08 -1.86
C THR A 83 10.78 -5.65 -0.56
N VAL A 84 10.24 -6.05 0.60
CA VAL A 84 10.75 -5.68 1.92
C VAL A 84 10.83 -6.90 2.83
N GLY A 85 12.02 -7.16 3.38
CA GLY A 85 12.26 -8.21 4.37
C GLY A 85 11.86 -7.83 5.80
N SER A 86 11.81 -8.81 6.71
CA SER A 86 11.45 -8.62 8.12
C SER A 86 12.38 -7.64 8.86
N THR A 87 13.67 -7.68 8.58
CA THR A 87 14.66 -6.78 9.20
C THR A 87 14.43 -5.31 8.81
N GLU A 88 14.16 -5.05 7.53
CA GLU A 88 13.94 -3.69 7.03
C GLU A 88 12.58 -3.13 7.50
N ARG A 89 11.55 -3.98 7.63
CA ARG A 89 10.29 -3.64 8.30
C ARG A 89 10.54 -3.07 9.70
N ASP A 90 11.31 -3.78 10.52
CA ASP A 90 11.54 -3.40 11.91
C ASP A 90 12.34 -2.11 12.01
N ARG A 91 13.36 -1.96 11.16
CA ARG A 91 14.14 -0.74 11.06
C ARG A 91 13.25 0.47 10.78
N ILE A 92 12.36 0.38 9.79
CA ILE A 92 11.50 1.50 9.40
C ILE A 92 10.45 1.78 10.49
N PHE A 93 9.90 0.73 11.10
CA PHE A 93 8.94 0.87 12.21
C PHE A 93 9.55 1.61 13.40
N TRP A 94 10.76 1.21 13.83
CA TRP A 94 11.44 1.80 14.98
C TRP A 94 11.97 3.21 14.75
N LYS A 95 12.25 3.59 13.50
CA LYS A 95 12.71 4.94 13.14
C LYS A 95 11.77 6.04 13.67
N VAL A 96 10.46 5.78 13.72
CA VAL A 96 9.45 6.71 14.26
C VAL A 96 9.65 6.96 15.76
N PHE A 97 10.02 5.94 16.52
CA PHE A 97 10.22 6.03 17.96
C PHE A 97 11.60 6.60 18.31
N LEU A 98 12.64 6.21 17.58
CA LEU A 98 14.01 6.72 17.77
C LEU A 98 14.09 8.23 17.47
N ALA A 99 13.42 8.70 16.42
CA ALA A 99 13.35 10.14 16.11
C ALA A 99 12.73 10.95 17.26
N LYS A 100 11.75 10.39 17.97
CA LYS A 100 11.13 11.03 19.14
C LYS A 100 12.04 10.98 20.38
N SER A 101 12.78 9.90 20.57
CA SER A 101 13.77 9.79 21.65
C SER A 101 14.84 10.88 21.54
N ASN A 102 15.39 11.08 20.33
CA ASN A 102 16.43 12.08 20.10
C ASN A 102 15.92 13.53 20.20
N SER A 103 14.65 13.79 19.87
CA SER A 103 14.04 15.12 20.04
C SER A 103 13.90 15.54 21.51
N LYS A 104 13.74 14.59 22.45
CA LYS A 104 13.67 14.90 23.88
C LYS A 104 15.01 15.35 24.48
N HIS A 105 16.12 15.08 23.82
CA HIS A 105 17.45 15.52 24.27
C HIS A 105 17.91 16.84 23.63
N ALA A 106 17.23 17.33 22.58
CA ALA A 106 17.57 18.58 21.92
C ALA A 106 17.04 19.84 22.63
N HIS A 107 16.18 19.68 23.64
CA HIS A 107 15.60 20.79 24.44
C HIS A 107 16.18 20.88 25.86
N ALA A 108 17.28 20.17 26.14
CA ALA A 108 17.94 20.16 27.46
C ALA A 108 19.32 20.83 27.46
N CYS A 109 19.65 21.62 26.42
CA CYS A 109 20.83 22.47 26.35
C CYS A 109 20.41 23.94 26.30
#